data_AF-A0A410PZQ5-F1
#
_entry.id   AF-A0A410PZQ5-F1
#
_cell.length_a   1.000
_cell.length_b   1.000
_cell.length_c   1.000
_cell.angle_alpha   90.00
_cell.angle_beta   90.00
_cell.angle_gamma   90.00
#
_symmetry.space_group_name_H-M   'P 1'
#
loop_
_entity.id
_entity.type
_entity.pdbx_description
1 polymer ?
#
loop_
_entity_poly.entity_id
_entity_poly.type
_entity_poly.pdbx_seq_one_letter_code
_entity_poly.pdbx_strand_id
1 'polypeptide(L)'
;MEIPNEVLSRFSELDDLVHTYPRSIPVDIAAKFLGISGYCLRSCLMGYNPIGLGWKESGKANRGFNIPTGKFYAWYHNLDARKEA
;
A
#
# COMPACT_ATOMS: atom_id res chain seq x y z
N MET A 1 0.53 3.40 -28.22
CA MET A 1 0.44 2.24 -27.30
C MET A 1 -0.82 2.46 -26.49
N GLU A 2 -1.85 1.65 -26.71
CA GLU A 2 -3.09 1.74 -25.93
C GLU A 2 -2.91 0.95 -24.63
N ILE A 3 -3.32 1.54 -23.51
CA ILE A 3 -3.28 0.88 -22.21
C ILE A 3 -4.52 -0.03 -22.12
N PRO A 4 -4.38 -1.31 -21.76
CA PRO A 4 -5.53 -2.20 -21.60
C PRO A 4 -6.53 -1.69 -20.56
N ASN A 5 -7.82 -1.91 -20.81
CA ASN A 5 -8.90 -1.45 -19.92
C ASN A 5 -8.78 -2.01 -18.50
N GLU A 6 -8.25 -3.22 -18.37
CA GLU A 6 -8.01 -3.90 -17.09
C GLU A 6 -6.96 -3.16 -16.25
N VAL A 7 -6.00 -2.51 -16.90
CA VAL A 7 -5.00 -1.68 -16.21
C VAL A 7 -5.63 -0.35 -15.80
N LEU A 8 -6.48 0.25 -16.65
CA LEU A 8 -7.20 1.47 -16.33
C LEU A 8 -8.18 1.27 -15.16
N SER A 9 -8.89 0.14 -15.12
CA SER A 9 -9.82 -0.15 -14.02
C SER A 9 -9.11 -0.28 -12.68
N ARG A 10 -7.88 -0.83 -12.65
CA ARG A 10 -7.05 -0.89 -11.44
C ARG A 10 -6.68 0.50 -10.90
N PHE A 11 -6.42 1.47 -11.76
CA PHE A 11 -6.19 2.85 -11.31
C PHE A 11 -7.46 3.49 -10.75
N SER A 12 -8.62 3.26 -11.37
CA SER A 12 -9.90 3.71 -10.82
C SER A 12 -10.17 3.11 -9.43
N GLU A 13 -9.90 1.82 -9.24
CA GLU A 13 -10.06 1.17 -7.94
C GLU A 13 -9.08 1.71 -6.89
N LEU A 14 -7.88 2.13 -7.30
CA LEU A 14 -6.94 2.80 -6.41
C LEU A 14 -7.47 4.17 -5.98
N ASP A 15 -8.06 4.94 -6.89
CA ASP A 15 -8.64 6.25 -6.55
C ASP A 15 -9.76 6.08 -5.51
N ASP A 16 -10.66 5.10 -5.69
CA ASP A 16 -11.70 4.76 -4.71
C ASP A 16 -11.11 4.34 -3.36
N LEU A 17 -10.01 3.59 -3.39
CA LEU A 17 -9.30 3.16 -2.19
C LEU A 17 -8.73 4.36 -1.42
N VAL A 18 -8.13 5.33 -2.12
CA VAL A 18 -7.57 6.54 -1.52
C VAL A 18 -8.67 7.42 -0.93
N HIS A 19 -9.81 7.57 -1.61
CA HIS A 19 -10.95 8.32 -1.07
C HIS A 19 -11.53 7.67 0.19
N THR A 20 -11.60 6.34 0.23
CA THR A 20 -12.13 5.60 1.38
C THR A 20 -11.17 5.63 2.57
N TYR A 21 -9.87 5.52 2.31
CA TYR A 21 -8.82 5.45 3.32
C TYR A 21 -7.77 6.53 3.09
N PRO A 22 -8.07 7.82 3.32
CA PRO A 22 -7.20 8.92 2.92
C PRO A 22 -5.89 9.02 3.70
N ARG A 23 -5.83 8.46 4.92
CA ARG A 23 -4.65 8.56 5.80
C ARG A 23 -3.81 7.30 5.84
N SER A 24 -4.46 6.15 6.02
CA SER A 24 -3.79 4.85 6.13
C SER A 24 -4.70 3.76 5.61
N ILE A 25 -4.15 2.89 4.77
CA ILE A 25 -4.86 1.77 4.18
C ILE A 25 -4.72 0.56 5.13
N PRO A 26 -5.83 -0.06 5.57
CA PRO A 26 -5.76 -1.30 6.33
C PRO A 26 -5.04 -2.41 5.54
N VAL A 27 -4.26 -3.23 6.24
CA VAL A 27 -3.41 -4.25 5.59
C VAL A 27 -4.22 -5.28 4.81
N ASP A 28 -5.37 -5.70 5.34
CA ASP A 28 -6.28 -6.61 4.67
C ASP A 28 -6.89 -6.00 3.40
N ILE A 29 -7.20 -4.71 3.42
CA ILE A 29 -7.72 -3.98 2.26
C ILE A 29 -6.64 -3.82 1.17
N ALA A 30 -5.43 -3.40 1.54
CA ALA A 30 -4.30 -3.32 0.62
C ALA A 30 -3.94 -4.70 0.04
N ALA A 31 -3.97 -5.76 0.86
CA ALA A 31 -3.72 -7.12 0.40
C ALA A 31 -4.77 -7.60 -0.61
N LYS A 32 -6.05 -7.30 -0.36
CA LYS A 32 -7.15 -7.59 -1.29
C LYS A 32 -6.96 -6.86 -2.62
N PHE A 33 -6.62 -5.57 -2.59
CA PHE A 33 -6.33 -4.79 -3.80
C PHE A 33 -5.17 -5.39 -4.62
N LEU A 34 -4.11 -5.82 -3.93
CA LEU A 34 -2.93 -6.46 -4.53
C LEU A 34 -3.14 -7.93 -4.94
N GLY A 35 -4.28 -8.53 -4.60
CA GLY A 35 -4.56 -9.95 -4.88
C GLY A 35 -3.68 -10.93 -4.10
N ILE A 36 -3.18 -10.54 -2.91
CA ILE A 36 -2.34 -11.39 -2.06
C ILE A 36 -2.99 -11.62 -0.70
N SER A 37 -2.50 -12.61 0.05
CA SER A 37 -2.99 -12.84 1.42
C SER A 37 -2.53 -11.73 2.36
N GLY A 38 -3.38 -11.38 3.33
CA GLY A 38 -3.01 -10.43 4.38
C GLY A 38 -1.85 -10.90 5.24
N TYR A 39 -1.59 -12.21 5.33
CA TYR A 39 -0.41 -12.75 6.02
C TYR A 39 0.87 -12.43 5.25
N CYS A 40 0.88 -12.68 3.94
CA CYS A 40 2.02 -12.38 3.07
C CYS A 40 2.35 -10.88 3.11
N LEU A 41 1.33 -10.00 3.04
CA LEU A 41 1.55 -8.56 3.11
C LEU A 41 2.12 -8.13 4.47
N ARG A 42 1.61 -8.66 5.59
CA ARG A 42 2.18 -8.38 6.92
C ARG A 42 3.64 -8.80 7.00
N SER A 43 4.01 -9.96 6.45
CA SER A 43 5.41 -10.40 6.41
C SER A 43 6.29 -9.47 5.59
N CYS A 44 5.81 -8.98 4.44
CA CYS A 44 6.52 -8.00 3.62
C CYS A 44 6.74 -6.66 4.37
N LEU A 45 5.72 -6.18 5.08
CA LEU A 45 5.78 -4.92 5.83
C LEU A 45 6.79 -4.95 6.99
N MET A 46 7.12 -6.13 7.52
CA MET A 46 8.15 -6.27 8.56
C MET A 46 9.57 -6.11 8.02
N GLY A 47 9.77 -6.20 6.70
CA GLY A 47 11.05 -5.98 6.04
C GLY A 47 11.17 -4.60 5.43
N TYR A 48 12.29 -4.36 4.74
CA TYR A 48 12.46 -3.16 3.93
C TYR A 48 11.54 -3.22 2.72
N ASN A 49 10.61 -2.26 2.62
CA ASN A 49 9.61 -2.23 1.56
C ASN A 49 9.23 -0.78 1.21
N PRO A 50 8.74 -0.52 -0.03
CA PRO A 50 8.46 0.83 -0.50
C PRO A 50 7.05 1.34 -0.12
N ILE A 51 6.21 0.53 0.53
CA ILE A 51 4.77 0.82 0.66
C ILE A 51 4.30 1.13 2.07
N GLY A 52 5.00 0.68 3.11
CA GLY A 52 4.54 0.83 4.48
C GLY A 52 5.55 0.43 5.53
N LEU A 53 5.06 0.27 6.76
CA LEU A 53 5.84 0.00 7.95
C LEU A 53 5.20 -1.14 8.75
N GLY A 54 6.04 -2.03 9.26
CA GLY A 54 5.70 -3.02 10.27
C GLY A 54 6.68 -2.93 11.42
N TRP A 55 6.21 -3.02 12.66
CA TRP A 55 7.07 -2.97 13.84
C TRP A 55 6.58 -3.91 14.94
N LYS A 56 7.51 -4.24 15.85
CA LYS A 56 7.20 -4.91 17.12
C LYS A 56 7.42 -3.91 18.24
N GLU A 57 6.35 -3.55 18.92
CA GLU A 57 6.42 -2.66 20.07
C GLU A 57 6.90 -3.43 21.30
N SER A 58 7.82 -2.84 22.08
CA SER A 58 8.34 -3.48 23.29
C SER A 58 7.20 -3.75 24.27
N GLY A 59 7.18 -4.95 24.86
CA GLY A 59 6.13 -5.37 25.80
C GLY A 59 4.79 -5.75 25.19
N LYS A 60 4.57 -5.58 23.87
CA LYS A 60 3.35 -6.06 23.19
C LYS A 60 3.58 -7.37 22.46
N ALA A 61 2.64 -8.30 22.61
CA ALA A 61 2.64 -9.56 21.89
C ALA A 61 2.33 -9.36 20.39
N ASN A 62 1.49 -8.37 20.08
CA ASN A 62 1.04 -8.08 18.71
C ASN A 62 1.98 -7.13 17.97
N ARG A 63 2.06 -7.31 16.65
CA ARG A 63 2.79 -6.43 15.73
C ARG A 63 1.91 -5.27 15.29
N GLY A 64 2.52 -4.10 15.11
CA GLY A 64 1.89 -2.93 14.51
C GLY A 64 2.17 -2.87 13.01
N PHE A 65 1.21 -2.32 12.25
CA PHE A 65 1.34 -2.11 10.81
C PHE A 65 0.73 -0.76 10.43
N ASN A 66 1.35 -0.08 9.47
CA ASN A 66 0.82 1.15 8.89
C ASN A 66 1.18 1.20 7.41
N ILE A 67 0.18 1.42 6.54
CA ILE A 67 0.38 1.65 5.10
C ILE A 67 -0.08 3.08 4.82
N PRO A 68 0.82 4.08 4.81
CA PRO A 68 0.44 5.46 4.50
C PRO A 68 -0.14 5.54 3.08
N THR A 69 -1.35 6.06 2.96
CA THR A 69 -2.10 6.09 1.69
C THR A 69 -1.31 6.79 0.59
N GLY A 70 -0.76 7.97 0.87
CA GLY A 70 0.05 8.71 -0.11
C GLY A 70 1.30 7.95 -0.56
N LYS A 71 1.94 7.19 0.33
CA LYS A 71 3.12 6.37 -0.01
C LYS A 71 2.73 5.19 -0.90
N PHE A 72 1.62 4.52 -0.58
CA PHE A 72 1.09 3.44 -1.40
C PHE A 72 0.67 3.92 -2.79
N TYR A 73 -0.04 5.06 -2.88
CA TYR A 73 -0.44 5.68 -4.13
C TYR A 73 0.75 6.06 -5.01
N ALA A 74 1.74 6.76 -4.44
CA ALA A 74 2.95 7.15 -5.16
C ALA A 74 3.73 5.93 -5.68
N TRP A 75 3.86 4.89 -4.86
CA TRP A 75 4.49 3.63 -5.28
C TRP A 75 3.73 2.97 -6.44
N TYR A 76 2.41 2.90 -6.37
CA TYR A 76 1.60 2.25 -7.40
C TYR A 76 1.67 2.96 -8.75
N HIS A 77 1.69 4.30 -8.73
CA HIS A 77 1.88 5.12 -9.92
C HIS A 77 3.35 5.29 -10.34
N ASN A 78 4.29 4.67 -9.60
CA ASN A 78 5.73 4.85 -9.78
C ASN A 78 6.15 6.34 -9.83
N LEU A 79 5.55 7.14 -8.95
CA LEU A 79 5.92 8.54 -8.76
C LEU A 79 7.23 8.59 -7.96
N ASP A 80 8.31 9.03 -8.60
CA ASP A 80 9.56 9.26 -7.90
C ASP A 80 9.44 10.55 -7.07
N ALA A 81 9.60 10.43 -5.76
CA ALA A 81 9.62 11.58 -4.84
C ALA A 81 10.87 12.47 -5.02
N ARG A 82 11.80 12.11 -5.91
CA ARG A 82 13.05 12.83 -6.19
C ARG A 82 12.96 13.89 -7.28
N LYS A 83 11.77 14.35 -7.66
CA LYS A 83 11.66 15.56 -8.49
C LYS A 83 11.62 16.77 -7.56
N GLU A 84 12.68 17.57 -7.66
CA GLU A 84 12.93 18.86 -6.97
C GLU A 84 13.74 18.78 -5.67
N ALA A 85 15.06 18.62 -5.86
CA ALA A 85 16.09 19.23 -5.02
C ALA A 85 17.04 20.02 -5.93
#